data_AF-A0AAD4J246-F1
#
_entry.id   AF-A0AAD4J246-F1
#
_cell.length_a   1.000
_cell.length_b   1.000
_cell.length_c   1.000
_cell.angle_alpha   90.00
_cell.angle_beta   90.00
_cell.angle_gamma   90.00
#
_symmetry.space_group_name_H-M   'P 1'
#
loop_
_entity.id
_entity.type
_entity.pdbx_description
1 polymer ?
#
loop_
_entity_poly.entity_id
_entity_poly.type
_entity_poly.pdbx_seq_one_letter_code
_entity_poly.pdbx_strand_id
1 'polypeptide(L)'
;MNKLSPFAPPYTPAAVVAQHHLDLVSEEKRSLYMTFSIGSPINVDEISNFFNSVYGHCVYHVYVHDEEKKDPRFGKVIFTTMAMPKYILRGRDVFKVFINNKPVWLKEYVARRLRRQLNYV
;
A
#
# COMPACT_ATOMS: atom_id res chain seq x y z
N MET A 1 -38.90 2.05 -5.56
CA MET A 1 -38.59 0.76 -4.92
C MET A 1 -37.14 0.41 -5.22
N ASN A 2 -36.24 0.52 -4.24
CA ASN A 2 -34.83 0.20 -4.40
C ASN A 2 -34.69 -1.32 -4.57
N LYS A 3 -34.41 -1.78 -5.79
CA LYS A 3 -34.09 -3.19 -6.04
C LYS A 3 -32.66 -3.45 -5.56
N LEU A 4 -32.52 -3.99 -4.36
CA LEU A 4 -31.27 -4.60 -3.90
C LEU A 4 -30.89 -5.72 -4.89
N SER A 5 -29.59 -5.85 -5.19
CA SER A 5 -29.07 -6.93 -6.03
C SER A 5 -29.43 -8.29 -5.43
N PRO A 6 -29.99 -9.24 -6.19
CA PRO A 6 -30.33 -10.58 -5.70
C PRO A 6 -29.09 -11.41 -5.29
N PHE A 7 -27.89 -10.93 -5.63
CA PHE A 7 -26.62 -11.55 -5.28
C PHE A 7 -25.93 -10.90 -4.07
N ALA A 8 -26.56 -9.91 -3.42
CA ALA A 8 -26.00 -9.35 -2.20
C ALA A 8 -26.06 -10.41 -1.09
N PRO A 9 -24.92 -10.79 -0.48
CA PRO A 9 -24.94 -11.69 0.67
C PRO A 9 -25.83 -11.08 1.79
N PRO A 10 -26.52 -11.91 2.59
CA PRO A 10 -27.33 -11.40 3.69
C PRO A 10 -26.47 -10.51 4.58
N TYR A 11 -26.97 -9.31 4.88
CA TYR A 11 -26.26 -8.31 5.68
C TYR A 11 -26.11 -8.83 7.11
N THR A 12 -25.04 -9.57 7.35
CA THR A 12 -24.67 -10.13 8.65
C THR A 12 -23.30 -9.63 9.05
N PRO A 13 -23.03 -9.45 10.36
CA PRO A 13 -21.71 -9.02 10.83
C PRO A 13 -20.57 -9.93 10.32
N ALA A 14 -20.81 -11.24 10.26
CA ALA A 14 -19.83 -12.21 9.77
C ALA A 14 -19.48 -12.00 8.28
N ALA A 15 -20.47 -11.77 7.43
CA ALA A 15 -20.26 -11.52 6.00
C ALA A 15 -19.48 -10.20 5.77
N VAL A 16 -19.80 -9.14 6.53
CA VAL A 16 -19.09 -7.86 6.46
C VAL A 16 -17.62 -8.02 6.88
N VAL A 17 -17.36 -8.74 7.96
CA VAL A 17 -15.99 -9.00 8.42
C VAL A 17 -15.18 -9.82 7.40
N ALA A 18 -15.81 -10.84 6.79
CA ALA A 18 -15.17 -11.64 5.76
C ALA A 18 -14.81 -10.81 4.52
N GLN A 19 -15.74 -9.96 4.05
CA GLN A 19 -15.49 -9.07 2.92
C GLN A 19 -14.37 -8.07 3.22
N HIS A 20 -14.44 -7.39 4.36
CA HIS A 20 -13.39 -6.45 4.77
C HIS A 20 -12.02 -7.14 4.88
N HIS A 21 -11.97 -8.38 5.36
CA HIS A 21 -10.74 -9.16 5.39
C HIS A 21 -10.20 -9.46 3.98
N LEU A 22 -11.05 -9.84 3.03
CA LEU A 22 -10.65 -10.07 1.64
C LEU A 22 -10.14 -8.79 0.98
N ASP A 23 -10.78 -7.65 1.26
CA ASP A 23 -10.36 -6.35 0.75
C ASP A 23 -8.98 -5.96 1.30
N LEU A 24 -8.75 -6.15 2.61
CA LEU A 24 -7.44 -5.94 3.23
C LEU A 24 -6.36 -6.85 2.63
N VAL A 25 -6.63 -8.14 2.48
CA VAL A 25 -5.69 -9.10 1.87
C VAL A 25 -5.39 -8.69 0.42
N SER A 26 -6.38 -8.19 -0.31
CA SER A 26 -6.23 -7.68 -1.67
C SER A 26 -5.34 -6.43 -1.69
N GLU A 27 -5.57 -5.47 -0.79
CA GLU A 27 -4.71 -4.30 -0.62
C GLU A 27 -3.26 -4.65 -0.30
N GLU A 28 -3.05 -5.56 0.65
CA GLU A 28 -1.71 -5.98 1.08
C GLU A 28 -0.89 -6.53 -0.09
N LYS A 29 -1.49 -7.43 -0.88
CA LYS A 29 -0.83 -8.06 -2.03
C LYS A 29 -0.51 -7.09 -3.18
N ARG A 30 -1.16 -5.92 -3.20
CA ARG A 30 -0.91 -4.86 -4.18
C ARG A 30 -0.25 -3.63 -3.56
N SER A 31 0.40 -3.77 -2.39
CA SER A 31 1.03 -2.66 -1.69
C SER A 31 2.55 -2.77 -1.60
N LEU A 32 3.23 -1.62 -1.59
CA LEU A 32 4.62 -1.50 -1.16
C LEU A 32 4.71 -0.64 0.10
N TYR A 33 5.63 -1.01 0.98
CA TYR A 33 6.04 -0.18 2.10
C TYR A 33 7.21 0.71 1.67
N MET A 34 7.15 1.98 2.09
CA MET A 34 8.14 3.00 1.77
C MET A 34 8.80 3.50 3.06
N THR A 35 10.11 3.72 3.03
CA THR A 35 10.80 4.48 4.07
C THR A 35 11.59 5.63 3.49
N PHE A 36 11.59 6.74 4.21
CA PHE A 36 12.18 8.00 3.80
C PHE A 36 13.42 8.28 4.65
N SER A 37 14.39 8.98 4.07
CA SER A 37 15.55 9.45 4.84
C SER A 37 15.16 10.62 5.75
N ILE A 38 15.83 10.74 6.89
CA ILE A 38 15.61 11.85 7.83
C ILE A 38 15.89 13.18 7.10
N GLY A 39 15.03 14.18 7.31
CA GLY A 39 15.16 15.51 6.70
C GLY A 39 14.79 15.56 5.21
N SER A 40 14.19 14.49 4.67
CA SER A 40 13.68 14.45 3.29
C SER A 40 12.16 14.20 3.29
N PRO A 41 11.34 15.14 3.81
CA PRO A 41 9.90 14.97 3.81
C PRO A 41 9.41 14.83 2.38
N ILE A 42 8.53 13.85 2.17
CA ILE A 42 7.92 13.55 0.88
C ILE A 42 6.42 13.44 1.06
N ASN A 43 5.66 14.08 0.18
CA ASN A 43 4.21 14.12 0.29
C ASN A 43 3.54 13.08 -0.63
N VAL A 44 2.23 12.92 -0.44
CA VAL A 44 1.39 11.96 -1.18
C VAL A 44 1.41 12.21 -2.69
N ASP A 45 1.40 13.48 -3.12
CA ASP A 45 1.35 13.84 -4.53
C ASP A 45 2.68 13.54 -5.23
N GLU A 46 3.81 13.83 -4.60
CA GLU A 46 5.15 13.50 -5.11
C GLU A 46 5.29 12.00 -5.37
N ILE A 47 4.82 11.18 -4.41
CA ILE A 47 4.83 9.71 -4.53
C ILE A 47 3.92 9.26 -5.67
N SER A 48 2.68 9.76 -5.70
CA SER A 48 1.68 9.36 -6.69
C SER A 48 2.12 9.71 -8.11
N ASN A 49 2.62 10.94 -8.30
CA ASN A 49 3.11 11.43 -9.58
C ASN A 49 4.34 10.65 -10.06
N PHE A 50 5.27 10.30 -9.17
CA PHE A 50 6.42 9.47 -9.52
C PHE A 50 5.98 8.10 -10.05
N PHE A 51 5.16 7.36 -9.31
CA PHE A 51 4.76 6.02 -9.75
C PHE A 51 3.89 6.08 -11.01
N ASN A 52 2.99 7.05 -11.10
CA ASN A 52 2.13 7.19 -12.27
C ASN A 52 2.87 7.63 -13.54
N SER A 53 3.90 8.48 -13.40
CA SER A 53 4.72 8.89 -14.55
C SER A 53 5.65 7.77 -15.04
N VAL A 54 6.21 6.98 -14.13
CA VAL A 54 7.19 5.93 -14.49
C VAL A 54 6.49 4.64 -14.97
N TYR A 55 5.36 4.28 -14.38
CA TYR A 55 4.71 2.97 -14.60
C TYR A 55 3.30 3.07 -15.20
N GLY A 56 2.87 4.27 -15.60
CA GLY A 56 1.49 4.55 -16.00
C GLY A 56 0.54 4.62 -14.81
N HIS A 57 -0.75 4.88 -15.07
CA HIS A 57 -1.78 5.13 -14.05
C HIS A 57 -2.04 3.90 -13.14
N CYS A 58 -1.16 3.68 -12.17
CA CYS A 58 -1.05 2.45 -11.40
C CYS A 58 -1.27 2.66 -9.90
N VAL A 59 -1.25 3.90 -9.41
CA VAL A 59 -1.49 4.21 -8.00
C VAL A 59 -2.98 4.24 -7.72
N TYR A 60 -3.41 3.47 -6.71
CA TYR A 60 -4.77 3.51 -6.17
C TYR A 60 -4.85 4.48 -4.98
N HIS A 61 -3.91 4.41 -4.03
CA HIS A 61 -3.88 5.28 -2.86
C HIS A 61 -2.47 5.32 -2.24
N VAL A 62 -2.16 6.42 -1.54
CA VAL A 62 -0.91 6.56 -0.77
C VAL A 62 -1.23 6.96 0.66
N TYR A 63 -0.56 6.31 1.60
CA TYR A 63 -0.58 6.66 3.02
C TYR A 63 0.83 7.07 3.42
N VAL A 64 0.96 8.23 4.04
CA VAL A 64 2.20 8.71 4.64
C VAL A 64 1.95 8.84 6.14
N HIS A 65 2.81 8.24 6.95
CA HIS A 65 2.68 8.36 8.40
C HIS A 65 3.20 9.74 8.82
N ASP A 66 2.26 10.63 9.10
CA ASP A 66 2.52 11.97 9.59
C ASP A 66 2.35 11.99 11.12
N GLU A 67 3.43 12.26 11.85
CA GLU A 67 3.34 12.57 13.28
C GLU A 67 3.32 14.08 13.39
N GLU A 68 2.32 14.66 14.10
CA GLU A 68 2.01 16.10 14.16
C GLU A 68 3.18 17.06 14.51
N LYS A 69 4.39 16.55 14.75
CA LYS A 69 5.62 17.31 15.03
C LYS A 69 6.90 16.72 14.42
N LYS A 70 6.83 15.73 13.50
CA LYS A 70 8.01 15.11 12.90
C LYS A 70 7.80 14.82 11.42
N ASP A 71 8.87 14.99 10.64
CA ASP A 71 8.89 14.57 9.24
C ASP A 71 8.45 13.11 9.10
N PRO A 72 7.60 12.80 8.10
CA PRO A 72 7.22 11.43 7.82
C PRO A 72 8.45 10.56 7.56
N ARG A 73 8.48 9.38 8.17
CA ARG A 73 9.61 8.43 8.01
C ARG A 73 9.25 7.21 7.19
N PHE A 74 7.96 6.94 7.01
CA PHE A 74 7.49 5.80 6.25
C PHE A 74 6.08 6.01 5.71
N GLY A 75 5.71 5.17 4.75
CA GLY A 75 4.40 5.17 4.12
C GLY A 75 4.05 3.83 3.47
N LYS A 76 2.87 3.78 2.87
CA LYS A 76 2.34 2.66 2.09
C LYS A 76 1.80 3.22 0.77
N VAL A 77 2.15 2.63 -0.35
CA VAL A 77 1.47 2.87 -1.63
C VAL A 77 0.69 1.61 -2.00
N ILE A 78 -0.57 1.80 -2.38
CA ILE A 78 -1.46 0.75 -2.89
C ILE A 78 -1.57 0.94 -4.38
N PHE A 79 -1.37 -0.13 -5.14
CA PHE A 79 -1.50 -0.13 -6.59
C PHE A 79 -2.85 -0.66 -7.07
N THR A 80 -3.19 -0.37 -8.32
CA THR A 80 -4.40 -0.86 -8.98
C THR A 80 -4.34 -2.36 -9.25
N THR A 81 -3.15 -2.96 -9.36
CA THR A 81 -2.98 -4.40 -9.63
C THR A 81 -1.94 -5.04 -8.71
N MET A 82 -2.13 -6.34 -8.43
CA MET A 82 -1.22 -7.16 -7.62
C MET A 82 0.13 -7.44 -8.28
N ALA A 83 0.26 -7.20 -9.60
CA ALA A 83 1.52 -7.39 -10.31
C ALA A 83 2.54 -6.28 -10.02
N MET A 84 2.07 -5.08 -9.66
CA MET A 84 2.90 -3.89 -9.51
C MET A 84 4.01 -4.02 -8.47
N PRO A 85 3.78 -4.50 -7.24
CA PRO A 85 4.85 -4.66 -6.26
C PRO A 85 6.02 -5.49 -6.79
N LYS A 86 5.74 -6.65 -7.39
CA LYS A 86 6.78 -7.53 -7.96
C LYS A 86 7.51 -6.90 -9.13
N TYR A 87 6.77 -6.22 -10.01
CA TYR A 87 7.33 -5.53 -11.17
C TYR A 87 8.27 -4.39 -10.77
N ILE A 88 7.86 -3.56 -9.81
CA ILE A 88 8.64 -2.43 -9.28
C ILE A 88 9.88 -2.92 -8.54
N LEU A 89 9.73 -3.95 -7.70
CA LEU A 89 10.83 -4.51 -6.91
C LEU A 89 11.84 -5.31 -7.76
N ARG A 90 11.49 -5.72 -8.97
CA ARG A 90 12.36 -6.48 -9.90
C ARG A 90 12.98 -7.72 -9.26
N GLY A 91 12.19 -8.43 -8.46
CA GLY A 91 12.61 -9.63 -7.72
C GLY A 91 13.54 -9.37 -6.53
N ARG A 92 13.70 -8.12 -6.08
CA ARG A 92 14.51 -7.76 -4.90
C ARG A 92 13.63 -7.54 -3.67
N ASP A 93 14.14 -7.88 -2.50
CA ASP A 93 13.43 -7.63 -1.23
C ASP A 93 13.34 -6.14 -0.90
N VAL A 94 14.37 -5.39 -1.29
CA VAL A 94 14.48 -3.95 -1.08
C VAL A 94 14.97 -3.28 -2.37
N PHE A 95 14.32 -2.19 -2.77
CA PHE A 95 14.67 -1.41 -3.95
C PHE A 95 14.72 0.08 -3.65
N LYS A 96 15.77 0.77 -4.09
CA LYS A 96 15.93 2.22 -3.89
C LYS A 96 15.47 2.96 -5.14
N VAL A 97 14.61 3.95 -4.95
CA VAL A 97 14.23 4.93 -5.98
C VAL A 97 14.56 6.34 -5.51
N PHE A 98 14.62 7.28 -6.45
CA PHE A 98 14.76 8.71 -6.16
C PHE A 98 13.50 9.41 -6.64
N ILE A 99 12.77 10.04 -5.71
CA ILE A 99 11.59 10.84 -6.00
C ILE A 99 11.95 12.29 -5.70
N ASN A 100 12.00 13.15 -6.73
CA ASN A 100 12.46 14.53 -6.60
C ASN A 100 13.82 14.65 -5.87
N ASN A 101 14.80 13.82 -6.26
CA ASN A 101 16.12 13.70 -5.63
C ASN A 101 16.13 13.19 -4.17
N LYS A 102 14.97 12.81 -3.61
CA LYS A 102 14.86 12.22 -2.27
C LYS A 102 14.96 10.69 -2.37
N PRO A 103 15.92 10.05 -1.67
CA PRO A 103 16.04 8.60 -1.69
C PRO A 103 14.88 7.95 -0.90
N VAL A 104 14.14 7.07 -1.57
CA VAL A 104 13.03 6.29 -0.99
C VAL A 104 13.36 4.81 -1.15
N TRP A 105 13.28 4.08 -0.03
CA TRP A 105 13.44 2.63 -0.04
C TRP A 105 12.07 1.96 -0.08
N LEU A 106 11.93 1.01 -1.00
CA LEU A 106 10.73 0.23 -1.24
C LEU A 106 10.96 -1.21 -0.78
N LYS A 107 9.95 -1.82 -0.19
CA LYS A 107 9.89 -3.26 0.11
C LYS A 107 8.45 -3.76 0.10
N GLU A 108 8.26 -5.07 0.05
CA GLU A 108 6.93 -5.67 0.13
C GLU A 108 6.20 -5.23 1.41
N TYR A 109 4.92 -4.91 1.28
CA TYR A 109 4.09 -4.59 2.44
C TYR A 109 3.63 -5.87 3.12
N VAL A 110 4.06 -6.07 4.37
CA VAL A 110 3.56 -7.16 5.23
C VAL A 110 2.75 -6.55 6.37
N ALA A 111 1.45 -6.81 6.38
CA ALA A 111 0.58 -6.30 7.43
C ALA A 111 0.95 -6.86 8.80
N ARG A 112 0.69 -6.08 9.85
CA ARG A 112 1.02 -6.45 11.24
C ARG A 112 0.38 -7.76 11.69
N ARG A 113 -0.81 -8.10 11.17
CA ARG A 113 -1.49 -9.37 11.49
C ARG A 113 -0.71 -10.58 10.96
N LEU A 114 -0.24 -10.52 9.71
CA LEU A 114 0.63 -11.54 9.11
C LEU A 114 2.02 -11.57 9.75
N ARG A 115 2.58 -10.40 10.11
CA ARG A 115 3.86 -10.32 10.83
C ARG A 115 3.86 -11.04 12.17
N ARG A 116 2.74 -11.02 12.91
CA ARG A 116 2.61 -11.81 14.15
C ARG A 116 2.54 -13.31 13.89
N GLN A 117 2.03 -13.74 12.74
CA GLN A 117 1.97 -15.17 12.36
C GLN A 117 3.31 -15.69 11.83
N LEU A 118 4.11 -14.84 11.17
CA LEU A 118 5.45 -15.20 10.67
C LEU A 118 6.53 -15.27 11.77
N ASN A 119 6.30 -14.65 12.94
CA ASN A 119 7.21 -14.70 14.09
C ASN A 119 6.91 -15.87 15.05
N TYR A 120 6.17 -16.89 14.59
CA TYR A 120 5.79 -18.08 15.37
C TYR A 120 6.42 -19.38 14.82
N VAL A 121 7.60 -19.27 14.20
CA VAL A 121 8.43 -20.41 13.74
C VAL A 121 9.76 -20.37 14.45
#